data_AF-A0A0Q8AMU3-F1
#
_entry.id   AF-A0A0Q8AMU3-F1
#
_cell.length_a   1.000
_cell.length_b   1.000
_cell.length_c   1.000
_cell.angle_alpha   90.00
_cell.angle_beta   90.00
_cell.angle_gamma   90.00
#
_symmetry.space_group_name_H-M   'P 1'
#
loop_
_entity.id
_entity.type
_entity.pdbx_description
1 polymer ?
#
loop_
_entity_poly.entity_id
_entity_poly.type
_entity_poly.pdbx_seq_one_letter_code
_entity_poly.pdbx_strand_id
1 'polypeptide(L)'
;MDLQEETRALRRQLELIRAYVPESAAALAGLYAPGLRPRPEVLLARRVLATMAGLDRRCPERSCRRNGSCQALDVCAPSCAPLWPDDLTGRFFDMAAGIELSALVDEQHRAASHAYVCELLAEAGLQPAPALARGRPGRKSASACRPKTGIGMKTCMKTNT
;
A
#
# COMPACT_ATOMS: atom_id res chain seq x y z
N MET A 1 36.75 -26.16 -28.01
CA MET A 1 35.96 -25.00 -27.55
C MET A 1 36.88 -23.80 -27.53
N ASP A 2 36.48 -22.70 -28.16
CA ASP A 2 37.27 -21.48 -28.20
C ASP A 2 37.05 -20.67 -26.91
N LEU A 3 38.13 -20.40 -26.19
CA LEU A 3 38.16 -19.61 -24.96
C LEU A 3 37.53 -18.22 -25.15
N GLN A 4 37.61 -17.64 -26.35
CA GLN A 4 36.95 -16.36 -26.65
C GLN A 4 35.43 -16.48 -26.65
N GLU A 5 34.90 -17.61 -27.11
CA GLU A 5 33.47 -17.88 -27.19
C GLU A 5 32.88 -18.10 -25.79
N GLU A 6 33.62 -18.81 -24.95
CA GLU A 6 33.30 -19.03 -23.53
C GLU A 6 33.32 -17.71 -22.74
N THR A 7 34.32 -16.86 -22.99
CA THR A 7 34.42 -15.53 -22.34
C THR A 7 33.28 -14.60 -22.76
N ARG A 8 32.83 -14.67 -24.02
CA ARG A 8 31.66 -13.91 -24.50
C ARG A 8 30.36 -14.42 -23.87
N ALA A 9 30.20 -15.73 -23.73
CA ALA A 9 29.04 -16.33 -23.08
C ALA A 9 28.92 -15.90 -21.61
N LEU A 10 30.03 -15.96 -20.86
CA LEU A 10 30.10 -15.51 -19.47
C LEU A 10 29.79 -14.01 -19.30
N ARG A 11 30.29 -13.16 -20.21
CA ARG A 11 29.96 -11.72 -20.20
C ARG A 11 28.48 -11.46 -20.43
N ARG A 12 27.85 -12.16 -21.38
CA ARG A 12 26.39 -12.06 -21.61
C ARG A 12 25.60 -12.50 -20.39
N GLN A 13 26.00 -13.59 -19.74
CA GLN A 13 25.34 -14.04 -18.50
C GLN A 13 25.48 -13.00 -17.38
N LEU A 14 26.67 -12.42 -17.20
CA LEU A 14 26.87 -11.33 -16.24
C LEU A 14 26.02 -10.09 -16.54
N GLU A 15 25.89 -9.70 -17.81
CA GLU A 15 25.04 -8.57 -18.21
C GLU A 15 23.57 -8.84 -17.92
N LEU A 16 23.08 -10.06 -18.21
CA LEU A 16 21.71 -10.47 -17.88
C LEU A 16 21.46 -10.46 -16.38
N ILE A 17 22.38 -11.00 -15.58
CA ILE A 17 22.29 -10.97 -14.11
C ILE A 17 22.26 -9.53 -13.63
N ARG A 18 23.17 -8.67 -14.11
CA ARG A 18 23.22 -7.25 -13.74
C ARG A 18 21.96 -6.48 -14.12
N ALA A 19 21.31 -6.85 -15.22
CA ALA A 19 20.03 -6.25 -15.62
C ALA A 19 18.88 -6.67 -14.69
N TYR A 20 18.90 -7.90 -14.16
CA TYR A 20 17.81 -8.46 -13.35
C TYR A 20 17.92 -8.14 -11.85
N VAL A 21 19.13 -7.93 -11.34
CA VAL A 21 19.40 -7.63 -9.92
C VAL A 21 18.63 -6.40 -9.41
N PRO A 22 18.55 -5.25 -10.12
CA PRO A 22 17.82 -4.08 -9.64
C PRO A 22 16.31 -4.31 -9.49
N GLU A 23 15.70 -5.01 -10.45
CA GLU A 23 14.28 -5.37 -10.41
C GLU A 23 13.99 -6.33 -9.25
N SER A 24 14.89 -7.30 -9.05
CA SER A 24 14.83 -8.24 -7.94
C SER A 24 14.96 -7.53 -6.58
N ALA A 25 15.88 -6.57 -6.46
CA ALA A 25 16.06 -5.76 -5.26
C ALA A 25 14.84 -4.89 -4.97
N ALA A 26 14.22 -4.29 -5.99
CA ALA A 26 12.99 -3.51 -5.84
C ALA A 26 11.80 -4.40 -5.42
N ALA A 27 11.68 -5.60 -5.99
CA ALA A 27 10.67 -6.57 -5.61
C ALA A 27 10.85 -7.03 -4.15
N LEU A 28 12.08 -7.34 -3.74
CA LEU A 28 12.41 -7.68 -2.35
C LEU A 28 12.09 -6.51 -1.40
N ALA A 29 12.48 -5.28 -1.75
CA ALA A 29 12.17 -4.09 -0.95
C ALA A 29 10.66 -3.81 -0.83
N GLY A 30 9.87 -4.19 -1.83
CA GLY A 30 8.40 -4.15 -1.75
C GLY A 30 7.84 -5.22 -0.80
N LEU A 31 8.44 -6.40 -0.80
CA LEU A 31 8.01 -7.56 -0.01
C LEU A 31 8.21 -7.36 1.51
N TYR A 32 9.22 -6.58 1.90
CA TYR A 32 9.56 -6.22 3.27
C TYR A 32 9.11 -4.81 3.68
N ALA A 33 8.39 -4.08 2.82
CA ALA A 33 7.88 -2.76 3.19
C ALA A 33 6.79 -2.86 4.26
N PRO A 34 6.74 -1.95 5.26
CA PRO A 34 5.67 -1.93 6.24
C PRO A 34 4.30 -1.82 5.56
N GLY A 35 3.35 -2.66 5.98
CA GLY A 35 2.00 -2.69 5.42
C GLY A 35 1.20 -1.41 5.69
N LEU A 36 0.23 -1.12 4.83
CA LEU A 36 -0.77 -0.07 5.08
C LEU A 36 -1.66 -0.45 6.27
N ARG A 37 -1.91 0.49 7.19
CA ARG A 37 -2.80 0.33 8.35
C ARG A 37 -4.01 1.27 8.25
N PRO A 38 -5.21 0.85 8.68
CA PRO A 38 -5.58 -0.52 9.05
C PRO A 38 -5.49 -1.45 7.82
N ARG A 39 -5.18 -2.73 8.06
CA ARG A 39 -5.03 -3.70 6.98
C ARG A 39 -6.34 -3.90 6.20
N PRO A 40 -6.30 -4.17 4.88
CA PRO A 40 -7.49 -4.46 4.09
C PRO A 40 -8.36 -5.58 4.67
N GLU A 41 -7.74 -6.59 5.27
CA GLU A 41 -8.39 -7.73 5.92
C GLU A 41 -9.21 -7.27 7.13
N VAL A 42 -8.72 -6.31 7.91
CA VAL A 42 -9.47 -5.70 9.03
C VAL A 42 -10.68 -4.93 8.50
N LEU A 43 -10.52 -4.19 7.40
CA LEU A 43 -11.63 -3.48 6.75
C LEU A 43 -12.68 -4.45 6.19
N LEU A 44 -12.25 -5.61 5.70
CA LEU A 44 -13.13 -6.68 5.24
C LEU A 44 -13.88 -7.32 6.41
N ALA A 45 -13.18 -7.67 7.50
CA ALA A 45 -13.78 -8.25 8.70
C ALA A 45 -14.90 -7.35 9.26
N ARG A 46 -14.64 -6.03 9.34
CA ARG A 46 -15.65 -5.02 9.68
C ARG A 46 -16.88 -5.10 8.78
N ARG A 47 -16.66 -5.10 7.46
CA ARG A 47 -17.76 -5.13 6.47
C ARG A 47 -18.60 -6.39 6.63
N VAL A 48 -17.96 -7.55 6.74
CA VAL A 48 -18.62 -8.85 6.92
C VAL A 48 -19.47 -8.85 8.18
N LEU A 49 -18.89 -8.48 9.33
CA LEU A 49 -19.64 -8.41 10.59
C LEU A 49 -20.86 -7.49 10.51
N ALA A 50 -20.66 -6.29 9.97
CA ALA A 50 -21.73 -5.32 9.86
C ALA A 50 -22.86 -5.82 8.94
N THR A 51 -22.53 -6.47 7.82
CA THR A 51 -23.53 -7.04 6.90
C THR A 51 -24.24 -8.22 7.53
N MET A 52 -23.53 -9.12 8.24
CA MET A 52 -24.14 -10.24 8.96
C MET A 52 -25.11 -9.77 10.06
N ALA A 53 -24.78 -8.67 10.73
CA ALA A 53 -25.64 -8.03 11.73
C ALA A 53 -26.72 -7.11 11.13
N GLY A 54 -26.79 -6.97 9.80
CA GLY A 54 -27.76 -6.11 9.10
C GLY A 54 -27.61 -4.62 9.39
N LEU A 55 -26.42 -4.18 9.82
CA LEU A 55 -26.16 -2.78 10.18
C LEU A 55 -26.21 -1.86 8.97
N ASP A 56 -25.84 -2.36 7.78
CA ASP A 56 -25.93 -1.62 6.53
C ASP A 56 -27.35 -1.08 6.27
N ARG A 57 -28.38 -1.86 6.63
CA ARG A 57 -29.80 -1.48 6.46
C ARG A 57 -30.29 -0.50 7.53
N ARG A 58 -29.76 -0.63 8.76
CA ARG A 58 -30.17 0.19 9.92
C ARG A 58 -29.38 1.49 10.04
N CYS A 59 -28.24 1.59 9.36
CA CYS A 59 -27.36 2.75 9.43
C CYS A 59 -28.06 4.00 8.85
N PRO A 60 -27.99 5.17 9.52
CA PRO A 60 -28.56 6.43 9.03
C PRO A 60 -27.78 6.99 7.83
N GLU A 61 -26.55 6.55 7.62
CA GLU A 61 -25.71 6.96 6.50
C GLU A 61 -26.18 6.31 5.18
N ARG A 62 -26.50 7.16 4.18
CA ARG A 62 -27.06 6.71 2.90
C ARG A 62 -26.06 5.88 2.10
N SER A 63 -24.77 6.18 2.20
CA SER A 63 -23.72 5.42 1.49
C SER A 63 -23.63 3.97 1.97
N CYS A 64 -23.78 3.71 3.28
CA CYS A 64 -23.83 2.35 3.84
C CYS A 64 -25.02 1.56 3.29
N ARG A 65 -26.23 2.16 3.31
CA ARG A 65 -27.45 1.52 2.77
C ARG A 65 -27.33 1.23 1.27
N ARG A 66 -26.81 2.18 0.50
CA ARG A 66 -26.67 2.05 -0.97
C ARG A 66 -25.67 0.95 -1.35
N ASN A 67 -24.58 0.81 -0.60
CA ASN A 67 -23.53 -0.15 -0.88
C ASN A 67 -23.76 -1.53 -0.25
N GLY A 68 -24.83 -1.71 0.55
CA GLY A 68 -25.11 -2.95 1.28
C GLY A 68 -24.00 -3.37 2.25
N SER A 69 -23.17 -2.42 2.70
CA SER A 69 -22.00 -2.70 3.55
C SER A 69 -21.56 -1.47 4.33
N CYS A 70 -21.06 -1.71 5.54
CA CYS A 70 -20.58 -0.64 6.42
C CYS A 70 -19.28 0.01 5.90
N GLN A 71 -19.31 1.35 5.76
CA GLN A 71 -18.18 2.16 5.32
C GLN A 71 -17.42 2.86 6.45
N ALA A 72 -17.81 2.64 7.72
CA ALA A 72 -17.23 3.30 8.88
C ALA A 72 -15.75 2.94 9.05
N LEU A 73 -14.83 3.88 8.95
CA LEU A 73 -13.39 3.61 9.17
C LEU A 73 -13.09 3.22 10.62
N ASP A 74 -13.90 3.71 11.55
CA ASP A 74 -13.82 3.42 12.98
C ASP A 74 -15.23 3.09 13.49
N VAL A 75 -15.37 1.92 14.13
CA VAL A 75 -16.64 1.45 14.69
C VAL A 75 -16.97 2.12 16.03
N CYS A 76 -15.96 2.65 16.72
CA CYS A 76 -16.09 3.39 17.96
C CYS A 76 -16.40 4.88 17.74
N ALA A 77 -16.39 5.34 16.48
CA ALA A 77 -16.77 6.71 16.16
C ALA A 77 -18.21 7.01 16.66
N PRO A 78 -18.50 8.22 17.17
CA PRO A 78 -19.81 8.53 17.76
C PRO A 78 -21.01 8.27 16.84
N SER A 79 -20.82 8.37 15.52
CA SER A 79 -21.87 8.08 14.53
C SER A 79 -22.15 6.59 14.33
N CYS A 80 -21.22 5.72 14.73
CA CYS A 80 -21.25 4.28 14.51
C CYS A 80 -21.45 3.50 15.81
N ALA A 81 -20.83 3.93 16.91
CA ALA A 81 -20.88 3.24 18.20
C ALA A 81 -22.31 2.87 18.65
N PRO A 82 -23.34 3.73 18.51
CA PRO A 82 -24.71 3.36 18.90
C PRO A 82 -25.34 2.23 18.07
N LEU A 83 -24.79 1.96 16.88
CA LEU A 83 -25.28 0.92 15.97
C LEU A 83 -24.54 -0.41 16.12
N TRP A 84 -23.40 -0.41 16.81
CA TRP A 84 -22.55 -1.59 17.00
C TRP A 84 -22.74 -2.11 18.42
N PRO A 85 -23.49 -3.21 18.60
CA PRO A 85 -23.63 -3.85 19.91
C PRO A 85 -22.27 -4.26 20.49
N ASP A 86 -22.13 -4.23 21.80
CA ASP A 86 -20.85 -4.49 22.49
C ASP A 86 -20.26 -5.87 22.13
N ASP A 87 -21.10 -6.90 21.98
CA ASP A 87 -20.67 -8.25 21.59
C ASP A 87 -20.13 -8.28 20.16
N LEU A 88 -20.74 -7.54 19.23
CA LEU A 88 -20.28 -7.42 17.85
C LEU A 88 -18.98 -6.61 17.77
N THR A 89 -18.88 -5.55 18.57
CA THR A 89 -17.69 -4.72 18.71
C THR A 89 -16.52 -5.52 19.27
N GLY A 90 -16.75 -6.32 20.32
CA GLY A 90 -15.75 -7.22 20.90
C GLY A 90 -15.24 -8.23 19.86
N ARG A 91 -16.15 -8.91 19.16
CA ARG A 91 -15.78 -9.85 18.08
C ARG A 91 -14.97 -9.18 16.96
N PHE A 92 -15.30 -7.93 16.61
CA PHE A 92 -14.53 -7.18 15.63
C PHE A 92 -13.10 -6.95 16.12
N PHE A 93 -12.91 -6.52 17.36
CA PHE A 93 -11.59 -6.28 17.92
C PHE A 93 -10.77 -7.56 18.09
N ASP A 94 -11.39 -8.67 18.46
CA ASP A 94 -10.71 -9.97 18.52
C ASP A 94 -10.20 -10.41 17.15
N MET A 95 -11.04 -10.27 16.10
CA MET A 95 -10.62 -10.55 14.74
C MET A 95 -9.55 -9.59 14.24
N ALA A 96 -9.69 -8.30 14.51
CA ALA A 96 -8.69 -7.30 14.14
C ALA A 96 -7.35 -7.62 14.81
N ALA A 97 -7.33 -7.92 16.11
CA ALA A 97 -6.15 -8.33 16.84
C ALA A 97 -5.52 -9.60 16.25
N GLY A 98 -6.33 -10.63 15.94
CA GLY A 98 -5.85 -11.86 15.31
C GLY A 98 -5.20 -11.64 13.95
N ILE A 99 -5.82 -10.82 13.08
CA ILE A 99 -5.28 -10.45 11.77
C ILE A 99 -3.95 -9.70 11.93
N GLU A 100 -3.91 -8.74 12.85
CA GLU A 100 -2.75 -7.90 13.11
C GLU A 100 -1.57 -8.71 13.67
N LEU A 101 -1.84 -9.64 14.59
CA LEU A 101 -0.85 -10.57 15.14
C LEU A 101 -0.34 -11.56 14.11
N SER A 102 -1.23 -12.18 13.32
CA SER A 102 -0.83 -13.09 12.24
C SER A 102 0.12 -12.39 11.27
N ALA A 103 -0.19 -11.15 10.91
CA ALA A 103 0.65 -10.41 9.98
C ALA A 103 1.98 -9.97 10.60
N LEU A 104 2.02 -9.68 11.90
CA LEU A 104 3.27 -9.44 12.62
C LEU A 104 4.19 -10.66 12.59
N VAL A 105 3.63 -11.86 12.80
CA VAL A 105 4.38 -13.12 12.70
C VAL A 105 4.93 -13.29 11.29
N ASP A 106 4.12 -13.10 10.25
CA ASP A 106 4.58 -13.18 8.87
C ASP A 106 5.71 -12.17 8.56
N GLU A 107 5.60 -10.94 9.06
CA GLU A 107 6.63 -9.90 8.91
C GLU A 107 7.94 -10.31 9.61
N GLN A 108 7.86 -10.91 10.81
CA GLN A 108 9.03 -11.44 11.52
C GLN A 108 9.68 -12.61 10.79
N HIS A 109 8.90 -13.56 10.29
CA HIS A 109 9.40 -14.70 9.51
C HIS A 109 10.12 -14.25 8.24
N ARG A 110 9.55 -13.24 7.57
CA ARG A 110 10.15 -12.59 6.41
C ARG A 110 11.47 -11.91 6.80
N ALA A 111 11.49 -11.10 7.84
CA ALA A 111 12.71 -10.43 8.30
C ALA A 111 13.82 -11.43 8.68
N ALA A 112 13.48 -12.53 9.35
CA ALA A 112 14.42 -13.58 9.69
C ALA A 112 14.99 -14.28 8.45
N SER A 113 14.14 -14.62 7.49
CA SER A 113 14.57 -15.20 6.20
C SER A 113 15.49 -14.25 5.43
N HIS A 114 15.17 -12.94 5.43
CA HIS A 114 16.00 -11.93 4.80
C HIS A 114 17.39 -11.84 5.45
N ALA A 115 17.44 -11.76 6.79
CA ALA A 115 18.70 -11.72 7.53
C ALA A 115 19.57 -12.94 7.22
N TYR A 116 19.00 -14.14 7.23
CA TYR A 116 19.70 -15.37 6.89
C TYR A 116 20.28 -15.36 5.47
N VAL A 117 19.51 -14.90 4.47
CA VAL A 117 20.01 -14.77 3.08
C VAL A 117 21.13 -13.73 2.99
N CYS A 118 21.03 -12.61 3.70
CA CYS A 118 22.08 -11.60 3.74
C CYS A 118 23.38 -12.15 4.36
N GLU A 119 23.28 -12.97 5.41
CA GLU A 119 24.44 -13.64 6.03
C GLU A 119 25.10 -14.61 5.03
N LEU A 120 24.34 -15.48 4.36
CA LEU A 120 24.87 -16.39 3.34
C LEU A 120 25.57 -15.65 2.19
N LEU A 121 25.01 -14.53 1.72
CA LEU A 121 25.62 -13.72 0.68
C LEU A 121 26.92 -13.07 1.16
N ALA A 122 26.95 -12.59 2.40
CA ALA A 122 28.15 -12.03 3.00
C ALA A 122 29.27 -13.08 3.14
N GLU A 123 28.95 -14.32 3.53
CA GLU A 123 29.89 -15.45 3.56
C GLU A 123 30.46 -15.76 2.17
N ALA A 124 29.65 -15.62 1.11
CA ALA A 124 30.08 -15.77 -0.27
C ALA A 124 30.85 -14.55 -0.84
N GLY A 125 31.11 -13.51 -0.03
CA GLY A 125 31.78 -12.28 -0.46
C GLY A 125 30.93 -11.34 -1.31
N LEU A 126 29.61 -11.54 -1.36
CA LEU A 126 28.65 -10.73 -2.10
C LEU A 126 27.94 -9.76 -1.14
N GLN A 127 28.18 -8.46 -1.30
CA GLN A 127 27.50 -7.44 -0.50
C GLN A 127 26.13 -7.10 -1.10
N PRO A 128 25.05 -7.06 -0.30
CA PRO A 128 23.75 -6.61 -0.78
C PRO A 128 23.84 -5.15 -1.22
N ALA A 129 23.23 -4.83 -2.36
CA ALA A 129 23.20 -3.46 -2.87
C ALA A 129 22.52 -2.54 -1.83
N PRO A 130 23.05 -1.33 -1.58
CA PRO A 130 22.44 -0.40 -0.63
C PRO A 130 21.00 -0.09 -1.07
N ALA A 131 20.09 -0.02 -0.09
CA ALA A 131 18.70 0.31 -0.34
C ALA A 131 18.62 1.65 -1.10
N LEU A 132 18.04 1.63 -2.30
CA LEU A 132 17.76 2.84 -3.05
C LEU A 132 16.92 3.76 -2.18
N ALA A 133 17.46 4.93 -1.83
CA ALA A 133 16.72 5.96 -1.14
C ALA A 133 15.43 6.21 -1.93
N ARG A 134 14.28 5.91 -1.32
CA ARG A 134 12.97 6.18 -1.92
C ARG A 134 12.84 7.68 -2.13
N GLY A 135 13.21 8.15 -3.31
CA GLY A 135 12.84 9.48 -3.78
C GLY A 135 11.32 9.56 -3.74
N ARG A 136 10.79 10.44 -2.87
CA ARG A 136 9.37 10.84 -2.95
C ARG A 136 9.08 11.20 -4.41
N PRO A 137 8.09 10.58 -5.08
CA PRO A 137 7.62 11.11 -6.34
C PRO A 137 7.08 12.51 -6.06
N GLY A 138 7.82 13.52 -6.53
CA GLY A 138 7.35 14.90 -6.53
C GLY A 138 6.01 14.94 -7.24
N ARG A 139 4.96 15.27 -6.49
CA ARG A 139 3.61 15.50 -6.99
C ARG A 139 3.67 16.66 -7.98
N LYS A 140 3.82 16.38 -9.27
CA LYS A 140 3.59 17.36 -10.33
C LYS A 140 2.09 17.64 -10.36
N SER A 141 1.70 18.78 -9.79
CA SER A 141 0.35 19.34 -9.90
C SER A 141 0.07 19.57 -11.37
N ALA A 142 -0.75 18.71 -11.98
CA ALA A 142 -1.30 18.93 -13.29
C ALA A 142 -2.38 20.03 -13.19
N SER A 143 -2.00 21.29 -13.39
CA SER A 143 -2.94 22.35 -13.76
C SER A 143 -2.93 22.52 -15.28
N ALA A 144 -3.52 21.55 -15.99
CA ALA A 144 -3.86 21.73 -17.40
C ALA A 144 -5.22 22.43 -17.47
N CYS A 145 -5.24 23.76 -17.33
CA CYS A 145 -6.39 24.56 -17.71
C CYS A 145 -6.39 24.69 -19.25
N ARG A 146 -7.42 24.13 -19.87
CA ARG A 146 -7.76 24.26 -21.29
C ARG A 146 -7.78 25.73 -21.74
N PRO A 147 -7.38 26.05 -22.99
CA PRO A 147 -7.66 27.36 -23.58
C PRO A 147 -9.16 27.51 -23.84
N LYS A 148 -9.76 28.57 -23.28
CA LYS A 148 -11.10 29.05 -23.66
C LYS A 148 -10.98 29.81 -24.98
N THR A 149 -11.59 29.29 -26.02
CA THR A 149 -12.05 30.06 -27.18
C THR A 149 -13.15 31.03 -26.71
N GLY A 150 -13.07 32.30 -27.08
CA GLY A 150 -14.13 33.27 -26.77
C GLY A 150 -13.64 34.70 -26.72
N ILE A 151 -13.66 35.34 -27.89
CA ILE A 151 -13.53 36.78 -28.11
C ILE A 151 -14.64 37.51 -27.33
N GLY A 152 -14.32 38.54 -26.56
CA GLY A 152 -15.34 39.37 -25.92
C GLY A 152 -14.87 40.33 -24.83
N MET A 153 -14.34 41.47 -25.26
CA MET A 153 -14.36 42.81 -24.64
C MET A 153 -14.21 43.02 -23.11
N LYS A 154 -13.08 43.65 -22.79
CA LYS A 154 -12.76 44.62 -21.73
C LYS A 154 -13.95 45.24 -20.97
N THR A 155 -13.83 45.29 -19.64
CA THR A 155 -13.75 46.54 -18.86
C THR A 155 -13.19 46.24 -17.46
N CYS A 156 -12.07 46.88 -17.14
CA CYS A 156 -11.48 46.92 -15.79
C CYS A 156 -11.66 48.36 -15.32
N MET A 157 -12.64 48.60 -14.45
CA MET A 157 -12.80 49.90 -13.78
C MET A 157 -11.86 49.92 -12.56
N LYS A 158 -10.80 50.71 -12.68
CA LYS A 158 -10.05 51.25 -11.54
C LYS A 158 -10.80 52.49 -11.05
N THR A 159 -11.04 52.58 -9.75
CA THR A 159 -11.00 53.88 -9.05
C THR A 159 -10.61 53.65 -7.60
N ASN A 160 -9.50 54.29 -7.23
CA ASN A 160 -9.09 54.57 -5.87
C ASN A 160 -10.16 55.40 -5.15
N THR A 161 -10.40 55.11 -3.89
CA THR A 161 -10.21 56.09 -2.79
C THR A 161 -10.08 55.34 -1.48
#